data_AF-A0A956MD88-F1
#
_entry.id   AF-A0A956MD88-F1
#
_cell.length_a   1.000
_cell.length_b   1.000
_cell.length_c   1.000
_cell.angle_alpha   90.00
_cell.angle_beta   90.00
_cell.angle_gamma   90.00
#
_symmetry.space_group_name_H-M   'P 1'
#
loop_
_entity.id
_entity.type
_entity.pdbx_description
1 polymer ?
#
loop_
_entity_poly.entity_id
_entity_poly.type
_entity_poly.pdbx_seq_one_letter_code
_entity_poly.pdbx_strand_id
1 'polypeptide(L)'
;MKKLNSITLVMLIACIFVLFFTLLDFAALHDIFYDYISQRALDYLHITTSELLPEWTQTIGEWQIVTVGLFLRFIFLILNSILLFFHIKLPKNAIDKA
;
A
#
# COMPACT_ATOMS: atom_id res chain seq x y z
N MET A 1 11.11 -16.16 28.97
CA MET A 1 10.66 -15.52 27.71
C MET A 1 11.20 -14.10 27.67
N LYS A 2 11.91 -13.67 26.63
CA LYS A 2 12.37 -12.27 26.51
C LYS A 2 11.15 -11.38 26.38
N LYS A 3 11.03 -10.31 27.19
CA LYS A 3 9.95 -9.32 27.04
C LYS A 3 10.01 -8.74 25.63
N LEU A 4 8.88 -8.73 24.91
CA LEU A 4 8.78 -7.99 23.67
C LEU A 4 8.99 -6.50 23.99
N ASN A 5 9.85 -5.84 23.22
CA ASN A 5 9.98 -4.39 23.27
C ASN A 5 8.68 -3.76 22.74
N SER A 6 8.21 -2.68 23.36
CA SER A 6 7.04 -1.92 22.91
C SER A 6 7.14 -1.51 21.43
N ILE A 7 8.35 -1.18 20.95
CA ILE A 7 8.59 -0.85 19.53
C ILE A 7 8.28 -2.05 18.63
N THR A 8 8.72 -3.25 19.00
CA THR A 8 8.45 -4.49 18.25
C THR A 8 6.95 -4.80 18.22
N LEU A 9 6.23 -4.56 19.32
CA LEU A 9 4.78 -4.73 19.38
C LEU A 9 4.05 -3.75 18.45
N VAL A 10 4.43 -2.48 18.45
CA VAL A 10 3.85 -1.46 17.54
C VAL A 10 4.09 -1.84 16.09
N MET A 11 5.29 -2.32 15.74
CA MET A 11 5.58 -2.76 14.37
C MET A 11 4.77 -3.99 13.97
N LEU A 12 4.55 -4.93 14.89
CA LEU A 12 3.70 -6.10 14.64
C LEU A 12 2.25 -5.67 14.34
N ILE A 13 1.73 -4.73 15.12
CA ILE A 13 0.39 -4.16 14.88
C ILE A 13 0.36 -3.46 13.51
N ALA A 14 1.37 -2.66 13.19
CA ALA A 14 1.48 -2.00 11.89
C ALA A 14 1.54 -3.01 10.72
N CYS A 15 2.25 -4.15 10.87
CA CYS A 15 2.24 -5.23 9.87
C CYS A 15 0.83 -5.76 9.62
N ILE A 16 0.04 -5.97 10.68
CA ILE A 16 -1.34 -6.47 10.57
C ILE A 16 -2.20 -5.46 9.79
N PHE A 17 -2.08 -4.16 10.09
CA PHE A 17 -2.79 -3.12 9.34
C PHE A 17 -2.36 -3.09 7.86
N VAL A 18 -1.06 -3.16 7.57
CA VAL A 18 -0.56 -3.19 6.18
C VAL A 18 -1.08 -4.42 5.43
N LEU A 19 -1.16 -5.57 6.10
CA LEU A 19 -1.74 -6.78 5.51
C LEU A 19 -3.22 -6.58 5.21
N PHE A 20 -3.98 -6.01 6.15
CA PHE A 20 -5.39 -5.70 5.95
C PHE A 20 -5.61 -4.74 4.76
N PHE A 21 -4.84 -3.64 4.67
CA PHE A 21 -4.89 -2.74 3.52
C PHE A 21 -4.50 -3.42 2.21
N THR A 22 -3.62 -4.43 2.26
CA THR A 22 -3.26 -5.22 1.07
C THR A 22 -4.43 -6.04 0.56
N LEU A 23 -5.27 -6.58 1.45
CA LEU A 23 -6.50 -7.28 1.08
C LEU A 23 -7.56 -6.31 0.52
N LEU A 24 -7.68 -5.12 1.11
CA LEU A 24 -8.58 -4.08 0.58
C LEU A 24 -8.16 -3.63 -0.83
N ASP A 25 -6.87 -3.45 -1.08
CA ASP A 25 -6.38 -3.16 -2.43
C ASP A 25 -6.74 -4.26 -3.41
N PHE A 26 -6.63 -5.53 -3.01
CA PHE A 26 -7.00 -6.63 -3.90
C PHE A 26 -8.48 -6.55 -4.31
N ALA A 27 -9.37 -6.28 -3.35
CA ALA A 27 -10.80 -6.07 -3.65
C ALA A 27 -11.02 -4.83 -4.52
N ALA A 28 -10.43 -3.69 -4.16
CA ALA A 28 -10.55 -2.45 -4.92
C ALA A 28 -10.02 -2.59 -6.36
N LEU A 29 -8.89 -3.28 -6.56
CA LEU A 29 -8.34 -3.53 -7.90
C LEU A 29 -9.19 -4.50 -8.71
N HIS A 30 -9.86 -5.44 -8.04
CA HIS A 30 -10.83 -6.31 -8.71
C HIS A 30 -12.00 -5.48 -9.24
N ASP A 31 -12.59 -4.64 -8.39
CA ASP A 31 -13.72 -3.78 -8.77
C ASP A 31 -13.31 -2.78 -9.86
N ILE A 32 -12.14 -2.14 -9.74
CA ILE A 32 -11.56 -1.31 -10.81
C ILE A 32 -11.43 -2.10 -12.12
N PHE A 33 -10.96 -3.34 -12.08
CA PHE A 33 -10.76 -4.11 -13.31
C PHE A 33 -12.06 -4.38 -14.07
N TYR A 34 -13.17 -4.63 -13.36
CA TYR A 34 -14.45 -4.98 -13.98
C TYR A 34 -15.34 -3.77 -14.26
N ASP A 35 -15.32 -2.77 -13.39
CA ASP A 35 -16.29 -1.68 -13.41
C ASP A 35 -15.71 -0.38 -13.99
N TYR A 36 -14.38 -0.22 -13.99
CA TYR A 36 -13.76 1.03 -14.46
C TYR A 36 -13.87 1.20 -15.97
N ILE A 37 -14.53 2.28 -16.39
CA ILE A 37 -14.60 2.71 -17.79
C ILE A 37 -13.96 4.08 -17.92
N SER A 38 -12.83 4.13 -18.65
CA SER A 38 -12.13 5.39 -18.88
C SER A 38 -12.76 6.18 -20.02
N GLN A 39 -13.35 7.34 -19.70
CA GLN A 39 -13.87 8.26 -20.72
C GLN A 39 -12.81 8.63 -21.76
N ARG A 40 -11.57 8.89 -21.32
CA ARG A 40 -10.46 9.19 -22.23
C ARG A 40 -10.16 8.04 -23.20
N ALA A 41 -10.29 6.79 -22.74
CA ALA A 41 -10.09 5.64 -23.62
C ALA A 41 -11.22 5.51 -24.65
N LEU A 42 -12.47 5.78 -24.25
CA LEU A 42 -13.60 5.83 -25.19
C LEU A 42 -13.44 6.94 -26.22
N ASP A 43 -13.04 8.14 -25.78
CA ASP A 43 -12.80 9.28 -26.67
C ASP A 43 -11.70 8.99 -27.69
N TYR A 44 -10.60 8.34 -27.25
CA TYR A 44 -9.51 7.90 -28.14
C TYR A 44 -9.96 6.88 -29.20
N LEU A 45 -10.93 6.02 -28.85
CA LEU A 45 -11.51 5.03 -29.75
C LEU A 45 -12.69 5.57 -30.57
N HIS A 46 -13.01 6.86 -30.45
CA HIS A 46 -14.17 7.50 -31.08
C HIS A 46 -15.51 6.80 -30.74
N ILE A 47 -15.59 6.17 -29.57
CA ILE A 47 -16.81 5.54 -29.07
C ILE A 47 -17.63 6.61 -28.37
N THR A 48 -18.72 7.04 -29.01
CA THR A 48 -19.70 7.92 -28.38
C THR A 48 -20.73 7.09 -27.61
N THR A 49 -20.84 7.34 -26.31
CA THR A 49 -21.96 6.85 -25.52
C THR A 49 -23.15 7.77 -25.72
N SER A 50 -24.34 7.21 -25.91
CA SER A 50 -25.59 7.97 -26.05
C SER A 50 -26.01 8.67 -24.76
N GLU A 51 -25.50 8.20 -23.62
CA GLU A 51 -25.74 8.77 -22.29
C GLU A 51 -24.41 8.97 -21.54
N LEU A 52 -24.44 9.80 -20.50
CA LEU A 52 -23.31 9.98 -19.61
C LEU A 52 -23.02 8.65 -18.90
N LEU A 53 -21.74 8.31 -18.74
CA LEU A 53 -21.38 7.11 -17.98
C LEU A 53 -21.89 7.19 -16.53
N PRO A 54 -22.42 6.11 -15.97
CA PRO A 54 -22.81 6.08 -14.56
C PRO A 54 -21.65 6.38 -13.62
N GLU A 55 -21.92 7.00 -12.47
CA GLU A 55 -20.86 7.41 -11.52
C GLU A 55 -20.02 6.23 -11.00
N TRP A 56 -20.64 5.05 -10.83
CA TRP A 56 -19.95 3.87 -10.33
C TRP A 56 -18.86 3.35 -11.28
N THR A 57 -18.95 3.64 -12.58
CA THR A 57 -17.91 3.20 -13.54
C THR A 57 -16.60 3.98 -13.39
N GLN A 58 -16.56 5.01 -12.56
CA GLN A 58 -15.35 5.76 -12.28
C GLN A 58 -14.55 5.17 -11.11
N THR A 59 -15.17 4.27 -10.32
CA THR A 59 -14.55 3.54 -9.21
C THR A 59 -13.71 4.45 -8.30
N ILE A 60 -14.24 5.63 -7.97
CA ILE A 60 -13.47 6.69 -7.27
C ILE A 60 -13.04 6.23 -5.89
N GLY A 61 -13.91 5.52 -5.16
CA GLY A 61 -13.62 5.03 -3.81
C GLY A 61 -12.51 3.99 -3.82
N GLU A 62 -12.54 3.09 -4.80
CA GLU A 62 -11.58 2.02 -5.00
C GLU A 62 -10.20 2.61 -5.32
N TRP A 63 -10.13 3.61 -6.20
CA TRP A 63 -8.90 4.34 -6.49
C TRP A 63 -8.33 5.05 -5.25
N GLN A 64 -9.19 5.61 -4.39
CA GLN A 64 -8.77 6.21 -3.13
C GLN A 64 -8.19 5.15 -2.18
N ILE A 65 -8.82 3.97 -2.07
CA ILE A 65 -8.32 2.85 -1.26
C ILE A 65 -6.91 2.46 -1.70
N VAL A 66 -6.71 2.22 -3.00
CA VAL A 66 -5.40 1.84 -3.55
C VAL A 66 -4.36 2.92 -3.32
N THR A 67 -4.72 4.19 -3.51
CA THR A 67 -3.80 5.33 -3.32
C THR A 67 -3.35 5.45 -1.87
N VAL A 68 -4.29 5.37 -0.92
CA VAL A 68 -3.99 5.40 0.52
C VAL A 68 -3.19 4.17 0.93
N GLY A 69 -3.56 2.99 0.44
CA GLY A 69 -2.88 1.72 0.70
C GLY A 69 -1.42 1.73 0.26
N LEU A 70 -1.14 2.30 -0.93
CA LEU A 70 0.21 2.49 -1.46
C LEU A 70 1.02 3.45 -0.59
N PHE A 71 0.44 4.60 -0.23
CA PHE A 71 1.12 5.60 0.60
C PHE A 71 1.47 5.06 2.00
N LEU A 72 0.55 4.34 2.64
CA LEU A 72 0.78 3.70 3.94
C LEU A 72 1.90 2.66 3.86
N ARG A 73 1.93 1.84 2.81
CA ARG A 73 3.02 0.87 2.58
C ARG A 73 4.37 1.54 2.39
N PHE A 74 4.40 2.64 1.64
CA PHE A 74 5.63 3.40 1.44
C PHE A 74 6.20 3.93 2.76
N ILE A 75 5.36 4.57 3.58
CA ILE A 75 5.75 5.03 4.92
C ILE A 75 6.21 3.85 5.79
N PHE A 76 5.44 2.77 5.79
CA PHE A 76 5.76 1.59 6.58
C PHE A 76 7.13 0.99 6.22
N LEU A 77 7.44 0.89 4.92
CA LEU A 77 8.73 0.39 4.45
C LEU A 77 9.89 1.30 4.89
N ILE A 78 9.72 2.62 4.84
CA ILE A 78 10.72 3.58 5.35
C ILE A 78 10.95 3.36 6.84
N LEU A 79 9.89 3.32 7.64
CA LEU A 79 9.99 3.12 9.09
C LEU A 79 10.64 1.78 9.44
N ASN A 80 10.30 0.72 8.71
CA ASN A 80 10.93 -0.59 8.90
C ASN A 80 12.42 -0.57 8.55
N SER A 81 12.79 0.06 7.43
CA SER A 81 14.18 0.19 7.01
C SER A 81 15.01 0.95 8.04
N ILE A 82 14.48 2.05 8.58
CA ILE A 82 15.12 2.83 9.65
C ILE A 82 15.27 1.99 10.91
N LEU A 83 14.22 1.28 11.34
CA LEU A 83 14.26 0.44 12.53
C LEU A 83 15.32 -0.67 12.41
N LEU A 84 15.34 -1.35 11.27
CA LEU A 84 16.31 -2.40 10.98
C LEU A 84 17.73 -1.84 10.94
N PHE A 85 17.94 -0.68 10.32
CA PHE A 85 19.24 0.00 10.31
C PHE A 85 19.78 0.24 11.73
N PHE A 86 18.93 0.70 12.65
CA PHE A 86 19.34 0.91 14.05
C PHE A 86 19.47 -0.39 14.88
N HIS A 87 18.75 -1.46 14.52
CA HIS A 87 18.78 -2.74 15.26
C HIS A 87 19.82 -3.73 14.74
N ILE A 88 20.25 -3.60 13.48
CA ILE A 88 21.43 -4.27 12.97
C ILE A 88 22.62 -3.62 13.66
N LYS A 89 22.96 -4.12 14.85
CA LYS A 89 24.27 -3.89 15.44
C LYS A 89 25.30 -4.32 14.40
N LEU A 90 26.02 -3.37 13.81
CA LEU A 90 27.33 -3.68 13.23
C LEU A 90 28.08 -4.47 14.31
N PRO A 91 28.54 -5.69 14.03
CA PRO A 91 29.25 -6.47 15.03
C PRO A 91 30.44 -5.65 15.51
N LYS A 92 30.44 -5.29 16.81
CA LYS A 92 31.54 -4.53 17.45
C LYS A 92 32.92 -5.15 17.18
N ASN A 93 32.97 -6.45 16.92
CA ASN A 93 34.19 -7.20 16.64
C ASN A 93 34.86 -6.88 15.28
N ALA A 94 34.27 -6.04 14.43
CA ALA A 94 34.86 -5.64 13.15
C ALA A 94 35.73 -4.37 13.24
N ILE A 95 35.63 -3.60 14.34
CA ILE A 95 36.35 -2.32 14.49
C ILE A 95 37.65 -2.50 15.30
N ASP A 96 37.73 -3.49 16.19
CA ASP A 96 38.90 -3.72 17.04
C ASP A 96 40.02 -4.57 16.39
N LYS A 97 39.97 -4.79 15.07
CA LYS A 97 40.98 -5.55 14.31
C LYS A 97 41.61 -4.78 13.14
N ALA A 98 41.42 -3.47 13.06
CA ALA A 98 42.08 -2.60 12.08
C ALA A 98 43.19 -1.78 12.74
#